data_AF-A0A1W9VPA5-F1
#
_entry.id   AF-A0A1W9VPA5-F1
#
_cell.length_a   1.000
_cell.length_b   1.000
_cell.length_c   1.000
_cell.angle_alpha   90.00
_cell.angle_beta   90.00
_cell.angle_gamma   90.00
#
_symmetry.space_group_name_H-M   'P 1'
#
loop_
_entity.id
_entity.type
_entity.pdbx_description
1 polymer ?
#
loop_
_entity_poly.entity_id
_entity_poly.type
_entity_poly.pdbx_seq_one_letter_code
_entity_poly.pdbx_strand_id
1 'polypeptide(L)'
;MGVTKVVLGNPVIAKSLTAAGIKYLGDSRIENIKIMRDNNVKAEFVLIRTPFINNAEQVIKYADISFNTELTVIKKPTVAKMKELSEVAQMIERKFNIKLEFISGGNSANFEYLHKSKKEDRINNIRLGESIFLGCETLYRNPIDGLYQDAITLVAEVIESNIKESIPNGENCQNAFGETLEFIDKGNG
;
A
#
# COMPACT_ATOMS: atom_id res chain seq x y z
N MET A 1 -8.39 11.47 1.49
CA MET A 1 -6.97 11.85 1.62
C MET A 1 -6.40 12.09 0.23
N GLY A 2 -5.69 13.19 0.01
CA GLY A 2 -4.92 13.44 -1.22
C GLY A 2 -3.47 13.00 -1.04
N VAL A 3 -2.86 12.37 -2.05
CA VAL A 3 -1.47 11.88 -1.96
C VAL A 3 -0.52 12.82 -2.69
N THR A 4 0.47 13.37 -1.98
CA THR A 4 1.41 14.38 -2.51
C THR A 4 2.76 13.81 -2.95
N LYS A 5 2.95 12.49 -2.83
CA LYS A 5 4.22 11.80 -3.15
C LYS A 5 4.77 12.16 -4.53
N VAL A 6 3.92 12.15 -5.57
CA VAL A 6 4.32 12.37 -6.97
C VAL A 6 4.75 13.82 -7.20
N VAL A 7 4.20 14.74 -6.42
CA VAL A 7 4.51 16.17 -6.50
C VAL A 7 5.54 16.61 -5.47
N LEU A 8 6.21 15.65 -4.81
CA LEU A 8 7.28 15.87 -3.83
C LEU A 8 6.90 16.85 -2.71
N GLY A 9 5.65 16.81 -2.27
CA GLY A 9 5.15 17.74 -1.24
C GLY A 9 5.14 19.21 -1.67
N ASN A 10 5.00 19.51 -2.97
CA ASN A 10 4.94 20.89 -3.46
C ASN A 10 3.83 21.71 -2.73
N PRO A 11 4.17 22.80 -2.01
CA PRO A 11 3.21 23.54 -1.20
C PRO A 11 2.08 24.20 -1.98
N VAL A 12 2.31 24.59 -3.24
CA VAL A 12 1.28 25.20 -4.09
C VAL A 12 0.20 24.18 -4.40
N ILE A 13 0.61 22.98 -4.83
CA ILE A 13 -0.33 21.89 -5.13
C ILE A 13 -1.04 21.44 -3.87
N ALA A 14 -0.31 21.30 -2.76
CA ALA A 14 -0.89 20.95 -1.46
C ALA A 14 -1.95 21.95 -0.99
N LYS A 15 -1.73 23.26 -1.18
CA LYS A 15 -2.73 24.31 -0.88
C LYS A 15 -3.96 24.23 -1.78
N SER A 16 -3.78 23.90 -3.06
CA SER A 16 -4.93 23.68 -3.96
C SER A 16 -5.77 22.48 -3.52
N LEU A 17 -5.12 21.39 -3.09
CA LEU A 17 -5.81 20.22 -2.56
C LEU A 17 -6.61 20.56 -1.29
N THR A 18 -6.03 21.30 -0.35
CA THR A 18 -6.74 21.69 0.88
C THR A 18 -7.86 22.70 0.62
N ALA A 19 -7.67 23.64 -0.32
CA ALA A 19 -8.71 24.56 -0.77
C ALA A 19 -9.91 23.83 -1.42
N ALA A 20 -9.68 22.68 -2.06
CA ALA A 20 -10.72 21.80 -2.57
C ALA A 20 -11.43 20.95 -1.48
N GLY A 21 -11.12 21.18 -0.19
CA GLY A 21 -11.76 20.50 0.94
C GLY A 21 -11.06 19.21 1.39
N ILE A 22 -9.90 18.86 0.83
CA ILE A 22 -9.14 17.68 1.27
C ILE A 22 -8.51 17.97 2.63
N LYS A 23 -8.98 17.26 3.67
CA LYS A 23 -8.49 17.39 5.05
C LYS A 23 -7.17 16.66 5.33
N TYR A 24 -6.91 15.56 4.61
CA TYR A 24 -5.76 14.68 4.86
C TYR A 24 -4.81 14.68 3.66
N LEU A 25 -3.52 14.92 3.88
CA LEU A 25 -2.47 14.85 2.86
C LEU A 25 -1.44 13.76 3.18
N GLY A 26 -1.27 12.79 2.29
CA GLY A 26 -0.37 11.66 2.47
C GLY A 26 0.94 11.80 1.67
N ASP A 27 2.09 11.60 2.29
CA ASP A 27 3.40 11.55 1.60
C ASP A 27 4.27 10.39 2.10
N SER A 28 5.15 9.88 1.24
CA SER A 28 6.04 8.76 1.55
C SER A 28 7.36 9.18 2.22
N ARG A 29 7.63 10.49 2.26
CA ARG A 29 8.87 11.07 2.81
C ARG A 29 8.52 12.13 3.84
N ILE A 30 9.14 12.06 5.01
CA ILE A 30 8.88 13.02 6.07
C ILE A 30 9.40 14.42 5.72
N GLU A 31 10.43 14.49 4.88
CA GLU A 31 11.01 15.72 4.37
C GLU A 31 9.99 16.52 3.55
N ASN A 32 9.16 15.83 2.75
CA ASN A 32 8.08 16.45 1.97
C ASN A 32 6.98 17.00 2.88
N ILE A 33 6.62 16.25 3.93
CA ILE A 33 5.65 16.69 4.94
C ILE A 33 6.16 17.93 5.67
N LYS A 34 7.44 17.93 6.06
CA LYS A 34 8.11 19.08 6.67
C LYS A 34 8.04 20.31 5.76
N ILE A 35 8.36 20.18 4.47
CA ILE A 35 8.28 21.28 3.50
C ILE A 35 6.87 21.88 3.47
N MET A 36 5.83 21.04 3.43
CA MET A 36 4.44 21.50 3.44
C MET A 36 4.04 22.21 4.74
N ARG A 37 4.42 21.65 5.89
CA ARG A 37 4.23 22.25 7.23
C ARG A 37 4.90 23.62 7.33
N ASP A 38 6.18 23.70 6.98
CA ASP A 38 6.98 24.93 7.02
C ASP A 38 6.42 26.01 6.08
N ASN A 39 5.66 25.62 5.05
CA ASN A 39 4.98 26.51 4.11
C ASN A 39 3.50 26.77 4.46
N ASN A 40 3.06 26.47 5.68
CA ASN A 40 1.72 26.72 6.21
C ASN A 40 0.59 26.03 5.43
N VAL A 41 0.83 24.83 4.90
CA VAL A 41 -0.24 23.99 4.35
C VAL A 41 -1.09 23.46 5.51
N LYS A 42 -2.39 23.76 5.50
CA LYS A 42 -3.35 23.33 6.55
C LYS A 42 -4.01 22.00 6.17
N ALA A 43 -3.44 20.90 6.65
CA ALA A 43 -3.99 19.55 6.52
C ALA A 43 -3.52 18.68 7.69
N GLU A 44 -4.19 17.56 7.91
CA GLU A 44 -3.63 16.45 8.67
C GLU A 44 -2.69 15.65 7.77
N PHE A 45 -1.43 15.55 8.16
CA PHE A 45 -0.37 14.93 7.38
C PHE A 45 -0.19 13.47 7.73
N VAL A 46 -0.18 12.63 6.70
CA VAL A 46 -0.04 11.18 6.84
C VAL A 46 1.25 10.72 6.19
N LEU A 47 2.18 10.18 6.98
CA LEU A 47 3.34 9.50 6.44
C LEU A 47 2.91 8.11 5.96
N ILE A 48 2.89 7.88 4.64
CA ILE A 48 2.42 6.63 4.04
C ILE A 48 3.53 5.57 3.86
N ARG A 49 4.70 5.77 4.48
CA ARG A 49 5.83 4.86 4.41
C ARG A 49 6.47 4.75 5.79
N THR A 50 7.11 3.61 6.05
CA THR A 50 7.99 3.45 7.21
C THR A 50 9.09 4.51 7.19
N PRO A 51 9.21 5.31 8.24
CA PRO A 51 10.32 6.23 8.43
C PRO A 51 11.58 5.43 8.77
N PHE A 52 12.73 5.97 8.40
CA PHE A 52 13.98 5.49 8.97
C PHE A 52 14.03 5.82 10.46
N ILE A 53 14.73 5.00 11.26
CA ILE A 53 14.81 5.19 12.71
C ILE A 53 15.35 6.59 13.08
N ASN A 54 16.26 7.13 12.28
CA ASN A 54 16.83 8.48 12.43
C ASN A 54 15.82 9.61 12.19
N ASN A 55 14.67 9.30 11.59
CA ASN A 55 13.61 10.27 11.31
C ASN A 55 12.48 10.24 12.34
N ALA A 56 12.53 9.38 13.36
CA ALA A 56 11.45 9.23 14.34
C ALA A 56 11.03 10.56 15.00
N GLU A 57 12.01 11.40 15.36
CA GLU A 57 11.76 12.74 15.92
C GLU A 57 11.04 13.67 14.93
N GLN A 58 11.37 13.57 13.65
CA GLN A 58 10.72 14.36 12.60
C GLN A 58 9.29 13.87 12.33
N VAL A 59 9.05 12.56 12.40
CA VAL A 59 7.70 12.00 12.23
C VAL A 59 6.77 12.54 13.30
N ILE A 60 7.20 12.50 14.56
CA ILE A 60 6.44 13.05 15.69
C ILE A 60 6.13 14.53 15.51
N LYS A 61 7.10 15.29 14.99
CA LYS A 61 6.96 16.74 14.85
C LYS A 61 6.07 17.16 13.69
N TYR A 62 6.09 16.42 12.58
CA TYR A 62 5.51 16.90 11.32
C TYR A 62 4.34 16.08 10.81
N ALA A 63 4.23 14.79 11.15
CA ALA A 63 3.14 13.93 10.72
C ALA A 63 2.11 13.75 11.84
N ASP A 64 0.84 13.90 11.50
CA ASP A 64 -0.29 13.63 12.41
C ASP A 64 -0.60 12.13 12.46
N ILE A 65 -0.37 11.41 11.35
CA ILE A 65 -0.56 9.97 11.22
C ILE A 65 0.67 9.35 10.53
N SER A 66 1.11 8.17 10.96
CA SER A 66 2.21 7.43 10.32
C SER A 66 1.86 5.97 10.07
N PHE A 67 2.14 5.50 8.85
CA PHE A 67 1.95 4.12 8.41
C PHE A 67 3.29 3.41 8.28
N ASN A 68 3.50 2.40 9.11
CA ASN A 68 4.74 1.64 9.15
C ASN A 68 4.49 0.25 8.55
N THR A 69 5.17 -0.05 7.45
CA THR A 69 5.28 -1.41 6.88
C THR A 69 6.69 -1.63 6.38
N GLU A 70 7.45 -2.56 6.95
CA GLU A 70 8.75 -2.93 6.38
C GLU A 70 8.62 -3.49 4.96
N LEU A 71 9.63 -3.25 4.12
CA LEU A 71 9.78 -3.87 2.80
C LEU A 71 10.10 -5.38 2.86
N THR A 72 10.38 -5.94 4.05
CA THR A 72 10.62 -7.40 4.23
C THR A 72 9.35 -8.25 4.13
N VAL A 73 8.24 -7.69 3.63
CA VAL A 73 6.91 -8.31 3.52
C VAL A 73 6.73 -9.04 2.18
N ILE A 74 7.78 -9.69 1.67
CA ILE A 74 7.58 -10.89 0.81
C ILE A 74 7.20 -12.10 1.69
N LYS A 75 7.42 -12.02 3.01
CA LYS A 75 6.98 -13.03 3.99
C LYS A 75 5.76 -12.54 4.78
N LYS A 76 4.84 -13.47 5.08
CA LYS A 76 3.63 -13.29 5.91
C LYS A 76 3.94 -12.37 7.11
N PRO A 77 3.19 -11.27 7.30
CA PRO A 77 3.37 -10.42 8.47
C PRO A 77 3.03 -11.23 9.73
N THR A 78 4.03 -11.45 10.59
CA THR A 78 3.91 -12.30 11.78
C THR A 78 3.49 -11.50 13.02
N VAL A 79 2.93 -12.19 14.02
CA VAL A 79 2.64 -11.63 15.34
C VAL A 79 3.86 -10.93 15.94
N ALA A 80 5.05 -11.50 15.77
CA ALA A 80 6.31 -10.94 16.28
C ALA A 80 6.62 -9.55 15.69
N LYS A 81 6.46 -9.37 14.37
CA LYS A 81 6.68 -8.08 13.71
C LYS A 81 5.66 -7.02 14.14
N MET A 82 4.41 -7.42 14.34
CA MET A 82 3.36 -6.53 14.86
C MET A 82 3.69 -6.08 16.28
N LYS A 83 4.18 -7.00 17.12
CA LYS A 83 4.62 -6.69 18.48
C LYS A 83 5.81 -5.72 18.50
N GLU A 84 6.81 -5.93 17.64
CA GLU A 84 7.97 -5.04 17.52
C GLU A 84 7.54 -3.61 17.15
N LEU A 85 6.65 -3.46 16.17
CA LEU A 85 6.09 -2.15 15.81
C LEU A 85 5.35 -1.50 17.00
N SER A 86 4.59 -2.30 17.74
CA SER A 86 3.88 -1.88 18.95
C SER A 86 4.84 -1.38 20.04
N GLU A 87 5.94 -2.10 20.29
CA GLU A 87 6.98 -1.75 21.25
C GLU A 87 7.71 -0.45 20.85
N VAL A 88 8.04 -0.28 19.56
CA VAL A 88 8.63 0.97 19.04
C VAL A 88 7.69 2.16 19.21
N ALA A 89 6.40 1.97 18.92
CA ALA A 89 5.40 3.02 19.11
C ALA A 89 5.28 3.43 20.58
N GLN A 90 5.28 2.46 21.51
CA GLN A 90 5.29 2.75 22.95
C GLN A 90 6.57 3.47 23.40
N MET A 91 7.73 3.10 22.86
CA MET A 91 8.99 3.77 23.16
C MET A 91 8.96 5.24 22.73
N ILE A 92 8.38 5.52 21.56
CA ILE A 92 8.16 6.88 21.07
C ILE A 92 7.20 7.65 22.00
N GLU A 93 6.03 7.07 22.32
CA GLU A 93 5.06 7.66 23.24
C GLU A 93 5.72 8.03 24.58
N ARG A 94 6.52 7.13 25.16
CA ARG A 94 7.26 7.36 26.42
C ARG A 94 8.37 8.40 26.28
N LYS A 95 9.21 8.32 25.25
CA LYS A 95 10.38 9.21 25.07
C LYS A 95 9.96 10.67 24.87
N PHE A 96 8.86 10.89 24.17
CA PHE A 96 8.39 12.24 23.83
C PHE A 96 7.20 12.70 24.65
N ASN A 97 6.71 11.86 25.58
CA ASN A 97 5.54 12.12 26.41
C ASN A 97 4.30 12.53 25.57
N ILE A 98 4.06 11.77 24.50
CA ILE A 98 2.94 11.95 23.56
C ILE A 98 2.08 10.69 23.53
N LYS A 99 0.85 10.79 23.01
CA LYS A 99 0.01 9.64 22.69
C LYS A 99 -0.31 9.65 21.21
N LEU A 100 0.04 8.59 20.50
CA LEU A 100 -0.26 8.46 19.08
C LEU A 100 -1.72 8.03 18.93
N GLU A 101 -2.51 8.84 18.23
CA GLU A 101 -3.92 8.53 17.97
C GLU A 101 -4.05 7.33 17.03
N PHE A 102 -3.18 7.26 16.03
CA PHE A 102 -3.17 6.17 15.04
C PHE A 102 -1.80 5.52 14.95
N ILE A 103 -1.77 4.20 15.14
CA ILE A 103 -0.61 3.34 14.93
C ILE A 103 -1.06 2.26 13.94
N SER A 104 -0.69 2.45 12.67
CA SER A 104 -1.05 1.49 11.64
C SER A 104 0.01 0.45 11.40
N GLY A 105 -0.39 -0.82 11.45
CA GLY A 105 0.42 -1.97 11.12
C GLY A 105 -0.37 -2.97 10.28
N GLY A 106 0.33 -3.67 9.39
CA GLY A 106 -0.26 -4.75 8.58
C GLY A 106 -1.13 -4.31 7.40
N ASN A 107 -1.69 -5.30 6.71
CA ASN A 107 -2.60 -5.17 5.57
C ASN A 107 -3.70 -6.26 5.65
N SER A 108 -4.44 -6.50 4.55
CA SER A 108 -5.45 -7.58 4.45
C SER A 108 -4.96 -8.98 4.87
N ALA A 109 -3.65 -9.28 4.79
CA ALA A 109 -3.07 -10.54 5.25
C ALA A 109 -2.99 -10.68 6.78
N ASN A 110 -3.21 -9.58 7.53
CA ASN A 110 -3.23 -9.57 8.99
C ASN A 110 -4.64 -9.72 9.57
N PHE A 111 -5.65 -10.10 8.77
CA PHE A 111 -7.03 -10.19 9.26
C PHE A 111 -7.19 -11.09 10.50
N GLU A 112 -6.54 -12.25 10.53
CA GLU A 112 -6.55 -13.13 11.71
C GLU A 112 -5.91 -12.50 12.96
N TYR A 113 -4.94 -11.59 12.78
CA TYR A 113 -4.30 -10.91 13.90
C TYR A 113 -5.29 -10.03 14.66
N LEU A 114 -6.22 -9.37 13.96
CA LEU A 114 -7.28 -8.56 14.59
C LEU A 114 -8.17 -9.39 15.51
N HIS A 115 -8.49 -10.62 15.11
CA HIS A 115 -9.30 -11.51 15.92
C HIS A 115 -8.57 -12.04 17.17
N LYS A 116 -7.23 -12.05 17.14
CA LYS A 116 -6.37 -12.62 18.20
C LYS A 116 -5.64 -11.55 19.03
N SER A 117 -5.72 -10.27 18.67
CA SER A 117 -4.93 -9.21 19.30
C SER A 117 -5.34 -9.00 20.76
N LYS A 118 -4.34 -8.95 21.65
CA LYS A 118 -4.51 -8.71 23.09
C LYS A 118 -4.56 -7.20 23.38
N LYS A 119 -5.11 -6.86 24.56
CA LYS A 119 -5.29 -5.48 25.06
C LYS A 119 -3.99 -4.67 25.19
N GLU A 120 -2.83 -5.32 25.19
CA GLU A 120 -1.51 -4.68 25.28
C GLU A 120 -0.97 -4.15 23.94
N ASP A 121 -1.63 -4.44 22.82
CA ASP A 121 -1.19 -3.97 21.50
C ASP A 121 -1.61 -2.51 21.26
N ARG A 122 -0.67 -1.70 20.79
CA ARG A 122 -0.88 -0.31 20.38
C ARG A 122 -1.28 -0.16 18.92
N ILE A 123 -1.14 -1.19 18.08
CA ILE A 123 -1.64 -1.15 16.70
C ILE A 123 -3.16 -1.07 16.72
N ASN A 124 -3.70 0.03 16.19
CA ASN A 124 -5.14 0.30 16.19
C ASN A 124 -5.69 0.65 14.80
N ASN A 125 -4.88 0.53 13.75
CA ASN A 125 -5.29 0.77 12.37
C ASN A 125 -4.71 -0.29 11.42
N ILE A 126 -5.56 -1.04 10.71
CA ILE A 126 -5.13 -1.98 9.66
C ILE A 126 -5.63 -1.51 8.29
N ARG A 127 -4.79 -1.68 7.27
CA ARG A 127 -5.13 -1.31 5.89
C ARG A 127 -5.72 -2.51 5.16
N LEU A 128 -7.04 -2.58 5.14
CA LEU A 128 -7.78 -3.57 4.36
C LEU A 128 -8.05 -2.99 2.97
N GLY A 129 -7.63 -3.70 1.93
CA GLY A 129 -7.90 -3.31 0.54
C GLY A 129 -8.54 -4.46 -0.19
N GLU A 130 -7.71 -5.42 -0.61
CA GLU A 130 -8.14 -6.63 -1.32
C GLU A 130 -9.28 -7.39 -0.62
N SER A 131 -9.23 -7.54 0.70
CA SER A 131 -10.22 -8.32 1.45
C SER A 131 -11.62 -7.71 1.44
N ILE A 132 -11.72 -6.39 1.26
CA ILE A 132 -13.01 -5.69 1.12
C ILE A 132 -13.60 -5.96 -0.27
N PHE A 133 -12.76 -5.97 -1.29
CA PHE A 133 -13.19 -6.17 -2.67
C PHE A 133 -13.53 -7.63 -2.99
N LEU A 134 -12.77 -8.58 -2.44
CA LEU A 134 -12.93 -10.00 -2.72
C LEU A 134 -13.72 -10.75 -1.65
N GLY A 135 -14.09 -10.08 -0.56
CA GLY A 135 -14.80 -10.69 0.57
C GLY A 135 -14.05 -11.85 1.25
N CYS A 136 -12.73 -11.97 1.07
CA CYS A 136 -11.93 -13.05 1.62
C CYS A 136 -10.65 -12.52 2.28
N GLU A 137 -10.09 -13.27 3.23
CA GLU A 137 -8.76 -12.96 3.75
C GLU A 137 -7.68 -13.31 2.72
N THR A 138 -6.60 -12.53 2.69
CA THR A 138 -5.61 -12.55 1.60
C THR A 138 -4.72 -13.80 1.58
N LEU A 139 -4.47 -14.45 2.72
CA LEU A 139 -3.45 -15.49 2.82
C LEU A 139 -3.93 -16.86 2.34
N TYR A 140 -5.15 -17.25 2.69
CA TYR A 140 -5.72 -18.57 2.36
C TYR A 140 -7.03 -18.47 1.57
N ARG A 141 -7.47 -17.26 1.22
CA ARG A 141 -8.73 -16.99 0.50
C ARG A 141 -9.98 -17.47 1.27
N ASN A 142 -9.91 -17.60 2.59
CA ASN A 142 -11.08 -17.93 3.39
C ASN A 142 -12.09 -16.77 3.36
N PRO A 143 -13.39 -17.04 3.18
CA PRO A 143 -14.42 -16.00 3.24
C PRO A 143 -14.39 -15.26 4.58
N ILE A 144 -14.58 -13.94 4.54
CA ILE A 144 -14.78 -13.11 5.72
C ILE A 144 -16.28 -13.01 5.97
N ASP A 145 -16.71 -13.35 7.18
CA ASP A 145 -18.12 -13.33 7.54
C ASP A 145 -18.76 -11.95 7.31
N GLY A 146 -19.94 -11.92 6.70
CA GLY A 146 -20.65 -10.70 6.32
C GLY A 146 -20.16 -9.99 5.05
N LEU A 147 -19.15 -10.50 4.35
CA LEU A 147 -18.73 -9.98 3.04
C LEU A 147 -19.14 -10.89 1.89
N TYR A 148 -19.42 -10.28 0.73
CA TYR A 148 -19.75 -10.98 -0.53
C TYR A 148 -18.49 -11.26 -1.34
N GLN A 149 -18.41 -12.44 -1.98
CA GLN A 149 -17.29 -12.84 -2.84
C GLN A 149 -17.53 -12.51 -4.33
N ASP A 150 -18.75 -12.06 -4.65
CA ASP A 150 -19.22 -11.69 -5.98
C ASP A 150 -19.54 -10.19 -6.09
N ALA A 151 -18.98 -9.37 -5.19
CA ALA A 151 -19.18 -7.92 -5.17
C ALA A 151 -18.69 -7.20 -6.45
N ILE A 152 -17.80 -7.84 -7.22
CA ILE A 152 -17.28 -7.33 -8.49
C ILE A 152 -17.49 -8.38 -9.57
N THR A 153 -18.12 -7.97 -10.68
CA THR A 153 -18.23 -8.77 -11.90
C THR A 153 -17.50 -8.05 -13.03
N LEU A 154 -16.57 -8.74 -13.70
CA LEU A 154 -15.96 -8.24 -14.92
C LEU A 154 -16.82 -8.68 -16.11
N VAL A 155 -17.40 -7.71 -16.82
CA VAL A 155 -18.10 -7.94 -18.08
C VAL A 155 -17.23 -7.41 -19.21
N ALA A 156 -16.88 -8.28 -20.14
CA ALA A 156 -16.15 -7.92 -21.35
C ALA A 156 -16.82 -8.60 -22.54
N GLU A 157 -16.97 -7.85 -23.63
CA GLU A 157 -17.43 -8.39 -24.90
C GLU A 157 -16.22 -8.93 -25.67
N VAL A 158 -16.39 -10.11 -26.28
CA VAL A 158 -15.39 -10.64 -27.22
C VAL A 158 -15.56 -9.87 -28.53
N ILE A 159 -14.63 -8.96 -28.81
CA ILE A 159 -14.65 -8.15 -30.03
C ILE A 159 -14.08 -8.88 -31.25
N GLU A 160 -13.17 -9.84 -31.02
CA GLU A 160 -12.48 -10.57 -32.08
C GLU A 160 -11.91 -11.89 -31.51
N SER A 161 -11.94 -12.95 -32.32
CA SER A 161 -11.32 -14.24 -32.00
C SER A 161 -10.56 -14.72 -33.23
N ASN A 162 -9.23 -14.64 -33.18
CA ASN A 162 -8.36 -15.08 -34.26
C ASN A 162 -7.67 -16.40 -33.92
N ILE A 163 -7.62 -17.29 -34.91
CA ILE A 163 -6.76 -18.46 -34.90
C ILE A 163 -5.43 -18.03 -35.51
N LYS A 164 -4.35 -18.06 -34.72
CA LYS A 164 -3.00 -17.84 -35.26
C LYS A 164 -2.56 -19.10 -36.00
N GLU A 165 -2.10 -18.92 -37.23
CA GLU A 165 -1.34 -19.96 -37.92
C GLU A 165 -0.14 -20.38 -37.07
N SER A 166 0.14 -21.69 -37.03
CA SER A 166 1.23 -22.26 -36.23
C SER A 166 2.61 -21.74 -36.65
N ILE A 167 2.71 -21.16 -37.85
CA ILE A 167 3.92 -20.56 -38.41
C ILE A 167 3.67 -19.06 -38.63
N PRO A 168 4.51 -18.17 -38.08
CA PRO A 168 4.45 -16.75 -38.41
C PRO A 168 4.79 -16.51 -39.89
N ASN A 169 3.95 -15.75 -40.60
CA ASN A 169 4.29 -15.29 -41.95
C ASN A 169 5.30 -14.14 -41.89
N GLY A 170 6.47 -14.30 -42.53
CA GLY A 170 7.53 -13.28 -42.62
C GLY A 170 8.94 -13.85 -42.41
N GLU A 171 9.97 -13.03 -42.54
CA GLU A 171 11.36 -13.42 -42.22
C GLU A 171 11.56 -13.53 -40.71
N ASN A 172 12.04 -14.69 -40.24
CA ASN A 172 12.37 -14.89 -38.83
C ASN A 172 13.54 -13.99 -38.44
N CYS A 173 13.25 -13.02 -37.57
CA CYS A 173 14.25 -12.15 -36.94
C CYS A 173 14.56 -12.63 -35.53
N GLN A 174 15.70 -12.18 -34.97
CA GLN A 174 16.07 -12.50 -33.60
C GLN A 174 15.02 -12.00 -32.61
N ASN A 175 14.70 -12.81 -31.61
CA ASN A 175 13.86 -12.39 -30.50
C ASN A 175 14.59 -11.33 -29.64
N ALA A 176 13.91 -10.78 -28.63
CA ALA A 176 14.46 -9.76 -27.73
C ALA A 176 15.71 -10.20 -26.92
N PHE A 177 16.12 -11.46 -27.04
CA PHE A 177 17.28 -12.07 -26.39
C PHE A 177 18.37 -12.53 -27.38
N GLY A 178 18.22 -12.23 -28.68
CA GLY A 178 19.21 -12.53 -29.72
C GLY A 178 19.11 -13.93 -30.32
N GLU A 179 18.10 -14.72 -29.96
CA GLU A 179 17.92 -16.07 -30.45
C GLU A 179 17.03 -16.09 -31.71
N THR A 180 17.35 -16.98 -32.65
CA THR A 180 16.46 -17.26 -33.79
C THR A 180 15.72 -18.56 -33.50
N LEU A 181 14.39 -18.48 -33.39
CA LEU A 181 13.54 -19.63 -33.08
C LEU A 181 13.13 -20.34 -34.39
N GLU A 182 13.28 -21.66 -34.43
CA GLU A 182 12.66 -22.49 -35.48
C GLU A 182 11.22 -22.84 -35.06
N PHE A 183 10.25 -22.45 -35.88
CA PHE A 183 8.85 -22.77 -35.65
C PHE A 183 8.51 -24.12 -36.31
N ILE A 184 7.95 -25.06 -35.53
CA ILE A 184 7.46 -26.34 -36.04
C ILE A 184 5.99 -26.18 -36.39
N ASP A 185 5.63 -26.51 -37.64
CA ASP A 185 4.24 -26.54 -38.09
C ASP A 185 3.43 -27.55 -37.26
N LYS A 186 2.35 -27.10 -36.65
CA LYS A 186 1.39 -27.95 -35.93
C LYS A 186 0.02 -28.01 -36.62
N GLY A 187 -0.07 -27.48 -37.85
CA GLY A 187 -1.31 -27.36 -38.61
C GLY A 187 -2.16 -26.17 -38.16
N ASN A 188 -3.36 -26.08 -38.74
CA ASN A 188 -4.37 -25.10 -38.35
C ASN A 188 -5.16 -25.66 -37.16
N GLY A 189 -5.12 -24.96 -36.03
CA GLY A 189 -5.98 -25.23 -34.87
C GLY A 189 -7.41 -24.78 -35.11
#